data_AF-A0A956HHG3-F1
#
_entry.id   AF-A0A956HHG3-F1
#
_cell.length_a   1.000
_cell.length_b   1.000
_cell.length_c   1.000
_cell.angle_alpha   90.00
_cell.angle_beta   90.00
_cell.angle_gamma   90.00
#
_symmetry.space_group_name_H-M   'P 1'
#
loop_
_entity.id
_entity.type
_entity.pdbx_description
1 polymer ?
#
loop_
_entity_poly.entity_id
_entity_poly.type
_entity_poly.pdbx_seq_one_letter_code
_entity_poly.pdbx_strand_id
1 'polypeptide(L)'
;MDALSFWGWGRADGFPDVDTRRQLGQQLQLFLGLDAPLEPTAPPELAAVTIADPRVLPPPALASFCSSEREPRIRHTHGRGYPDLVRGFRGEF
;
A
#
# COMPACT_ATOMS: atom_id res chain seq x y z
N MET A 1 0.27 -19.27 2.01
CA MET A 1 -0.45 -18.49 0.97
C MET A 1 0.29 -17.19 0.80
N ASP A 2 0.69 -16.86 -0.43
CA ASP A 2 1.35 -15.59 -0.70
C ASP A 2 0.35 -14.46 -0.46
N ALA A 3 0.66 -13.57 0.49
CA ALA A 3 -0.24 -12.50 0.84
C ALA A 3 -0.38 -11.51 -0.32
N LEU A 4 -1.61 -11.06 -0.62
CA LEU A 4 -1.83 -9.96 -1.56
C LEU A 4 -1.30 -8.64 -0.96
N SER A 5 -0.83 -7.75 -1.85
CA SER A 5 -0.43 -6.40 -1.44
C SER A 5 -1.62 -5.63 -0.83
N PHE A 6 -1.37 -4.97 0.31
CA PHE A 6 -2.42 -4.24 1.03
C PHE A 6 -2.72 -2.86 0.42
N TRP A 7 -1.78 -2.30 -0.36
CA TRP A 7 -1.92 -1.00 -1.04
C TRP A 7 -1.80 -1.08 -2.56
N GLY A 8 -1.09 -2.09 -3.08
CA GLY A 8 -0.76 -2.23 -4.50
C GLY A 8 -1.44 -3.40 -5.20
N TRP A 9 -1.10 -3.60 -6.46
CA TRP A 9 -1.56 -4.74 -7.26
C TRP A 9 -0.74 -6.00 -6.96
N GLY A 10 -1.37 -7.17 -7.10
CA GLY A 10 -0.68 -8.46 -7.04
C GLY A 10 -0.25 -8.91 -5.65
N ARG A 11 0.79 -9.74 -5.60
CA ARG A 11 1.35 -10.30 -4.37
C ARG A 11 2.23 -9.27 -3.64
N ALA A 12 2.27 -9.37 -2.32
CA ALA A 12 3.05 -8.49 -1.46
C ALA A 12 4.56 -8.60 -1.73
N ASP A 13 5.05 -9.78 -2.06
CA ASP A 13 6.45 -10.06 -2.39
C ASP A 13 6.79 -9.86 -3.88
N GLY A 14 5.80 -9.45 -4.70
CA GLY A 14 6.03 -9.09 -6.09
C GLY A 14 6.52 -7.64 -6.26
N PHE A 15 6.59 -6.85 -5.19
CA PHE A 15 7.07 -5.47 -5.28
C PHE A 15 8.61 -5.46 -5.38
N PRO A 16 9.20 -4.74 -6.36
CA PRO A 16 10.65 -4.76 -6.54
C PRO A 16 11.39 -4.22 -5.31
N ASP A 17 12.51 -4.86 -4.98
CA ASP A 17 13.37 -4.44 -3.88
C ASP A 17 14.00 -3.05 -4.13
N VAL A 18 14.67 -2.51 -3.11
CA VAL A 18 15.26 -1.16 -3.18
C VAL A 18 16.29 -1.02 -4.30
N ASP A 19 17.09 -2.05 -4.56
CA ASP A 19 18.16 -1.99 -5.57
C ASP A 19 17.59 -2.02 -6.98
N THR A 20 16.59 -2.88 -7.23
CA THR A 20 15.84 -2.92 -8.48
C THR A 20 15.14 -1.58 -8.74
N ARG A 21 14.53 -0.97 -7.72
CA ARG A 21 13.87 0.34 -7.86
C ARG A 21 14.87 1.46 -8.11
N ARG A 22 16.07 1.41 -7.52
CA ARG A 22 17.14 2.37 -7.81
C ARG A 22 17.61 2.27 -9.26
N GLN A 23 17.78 1.05 -9.78
CA GLN A 23 18.13 0.81 -11.19
C GLN A 23 17.06 1.33 -12.15
N LEU A 24 15.77 1.09 -11.84
CA LEU A 24 14.65 1.66 -12.60
C LEU A 24 14.68 3.20 -12.57
N GLY A 25 14.99 3.81 -11.43
CA GLY A 25 15.16 5.26 -11.29
C GLY A 25 16.24 5.82 -12.21
N GLN A 26 17.39 5.16 -12.30
CA GLN A 26 18.49 5.55 -13.21
C GLN A 26 18.08 5.46 -14.69
N GLN A 27 17.36 4.41 -15.07
CA GLN A 27 16.85 4.25 -16.43
C GLN A 27 15.86 5.36 -16.80
N LEU A 28 14.93 5.68 -15.88
CA LEU A 28 13.96 6.76 -16.06
C LEU A 28 14.64 8.13 -16.12
N GLN A 29 15.67 8.37 -15.32
CA GLN A 29 16.44 9.61 -15.34
C GLN A 29 17.04 9.86 -16.74
N LEU A 30 17.69 8.85 -17.33
CA LEU A 30 18.26 8.93 -18.66
C LEU A 30 17.17 9.11 -19.74
N PHE A 31 16.09 8.33 -19.64
CA PHE A 31 15.00 8.37 -20.61
C PHE A 31 14.24 9.70 -20.63
N LEU A 32 14.07 10.32 -19.47
CA LEU A 32 13.34 11.58 -19.29
C LEU A 32 14.23 12.83 -19.31
N GLY A 33 15.56 12.67 -19.37
CA GLY A 33 16.52 13.78 -19.38
C GLY A 33 16.52 14.58 -18.08
N LEU A 34 16.41 13.91 -16.93
CA LEU A 34 16.36 14.56 -15.61
C LEU A 34 17.78 14.81 -15.06
N ASP A 35 18.03 16.03 -14.60
CA ASP A 35 19.33 16.42 -14.03
C ASP A 35 19.54 15.95 -12.59
N ALA A 36 18.46 15.53 -11.90
CA ALA A 36 18.49 15.07 -10.52
C ALA A 36 18.29 13.54 -10.43
N PRO A 37 18.99 12.86 -9.50
CA PRO A 37 18.80 11.42 -9.28
C PRO A 37 17.38 11.15 -8.76
N LEU A 38 16.77 10.09 -9.28
CA LEU A 38 15.50 9.56 -8.79
C LEU A 38 15.74 8.53 -7.70
N GLU A 39 15.61 8.94 -6.44
CA GLU A 39 15.74 8.04 -5.29
C GLU A 39 14.39 7.38 -4.95
N PRO A 40 14.33 6.04 -4.82
CA PRO A 40 13.09 5.35 -4.50
C PRO A 40 12.70 5.56 -3.03
N THR A 41 11.48 6.03 -2.78
CA THR A 41 10.90 6.07 -1.44
C THR A 41 10.57 4.66 -0.95
N ALA A 42 10.71 4.38 0.35
CA ALA A 42 10.30 3.08 0.89
C ALA A 42 8.78 2.89 0.81
N PRO A 43 8.27 1.70 0.44
CA PRO A 43 6.85 1.39 0.59
C PRO A 43 6.47 1.35 2.08
N PRO A 44 5.19 1.55 2.41
CA PRO A 44 4.77 1.54 3.80
C PRO A 44 4.76 0.12 4.34
N GLU A 45 5.06 -0.01 5.63
CA GLU A 45 4.84 -1.23 6.36
C GLU A 45 3.41 -1.25 6.91
N LEU A 46 2.71 -2.38 6.74
CA LEU A 46 1.34 -2.53 7.25
C LEU A 46 1.24 -2.24 8.76
N ALA A 47 2.28 -2.60 9.51
CA ALA A 47 2.34 -2.35 10.95
C ALA A 47 2.37 -0.85 11.29
N ALA A 48 2.99 -0.01 10.46
CA ALA A 48 3.14 1.43 10.66
C ALA A 48 1.89 2.23 10.28
N VAL A 49 0.94 1.64 9.53
CA VAL A 49 -0.30 2.31 9.13
C VAL A 49 -1.22 2.49 10.33
N THR A 50 -1.61 3.74 10.58
CA THR A 50 -2.58 4.13 11.61
C THR A 50 -3.89 4.58 10.96
N ILE A 51 -5.01 4.07 11.46
CA ILE A 51 -6.36 4.49 11.07
C ILE A 51 -7.18 4.78 12.33
N ALA A 52 -8.18 5.66 12.21
CA ALA A 52 -9.08 5.94 13.33
C ALA A 52 -9.84 4.67 13.78
N ASP A 53 -10.22 4.62 15.05
CA ASP A 53 -11.05 3.54 15.59
C ASP A 53 -12.40 3.42 14.86
N PRO A 54 -12.97 2.21 14.77
CA PRO A 54 -14.27 2.02 14.14
C PRO A 54 -15.36 2.74 14.94
N ARG A 55 -16.12 3.61 14.26
CA ARG A 55 -17.25 4.34 14.87
C ARG A 55 -18.51 3.47 15.02
N VAL A 56 -18.56 2.35 14.32
CA VAL A 56 -19.68 1.40 14.30
C VAL A 56 -19.11 0.01 14.49
N LEU A 57 -19.68 -0.73 15.43
CA LEU A 57 -19.34 -2.13 15.68
C LEU A 57 -20.40 -3.06 15.07
N PRO A 58 -20.02 -4.25 14.60
CA PRO A 58 -21.00 -5.23 14.13
C PRO A 58 -22.00 -5.59 15.24
N PRO A 59 -23.31 -5.57 14.97
CA PRO A 59 -24.28 -6.09 15.93
C PRO A 59 -24.06 -7.61 16.15
N PRO A 60 -24.51 -8.18 17.29
CA PRO A 60 -24.24 -9.58 17.63
C PRO A 60 -24.62 -10.59 16.54
N ALA A 61 -25.71 -10.34 15.81
CA ALA A 61 -26.16 -11.20 14.72
C ALA A 61 -25.23 -11.24 13.50
N LEU A 62 -24.38 -10.21 13.32
CA LEU A 62 -23.42 -10.11 12.21
C LEU A 62 -21.97 -10.35 12.65
N ALA A 63 -21.71 -10.44 13.96
CA ALA A 63 -20.36 -10.49 14.51
C ALA A 63 -19.53 -11.72 14.06
N SER A 64 -20.18 -12.79 13.61
CA SER A 64 -19.50 -14.00 13.13
C SER A 64 -18.88 -13.88 11.73
N PHE A 65 -19.30 -12.89 10.93
CA PHE A 65 -18.81 -12.71 9.55
C PHE A 65 -18.49 -11.25 9.19
N CYS A 66 -18.63 -10.31 10.13
CA CYS A 66 -18.15 -8.94 9.99
C CYS A 66 -16.91 -8.72 10.86
N SER A 67 -16.00 -7.86 10.39
CA SER A 67 -14.79 -7.48 11.13
C SER A 67 -14.71 -5.97 11.26
N SER A 68 -14.27 -5.52 12.44
CA SER A 68 -13.88 -4.14 12.74
C SER A 68 -12.37 -4.02 13.03
N GLU A 69 -11.61 -5.08 12.77
CA GLU A 69 -10.16 -5.15 13.00
C GLU A 69 -9.39 -4.19 12.09
N ARG A 70 -8.19 -3.79 12.54
CA ARG A 70 -7.36 -2.79 11.84
C ARG A 70 -6.98 -3.21 10.42
N GLU A 71 -6.39 -4.40 10.26
CA GLU A 71 -5.85 -4.83 8.96
C GLU A 71 -6.93 -5.01 7.87
N PRO A 72 -8.07 -5.70 8.13
CA PRO A 72 -9.16 -5.75 7.16
C PRO A 72 -9.61 -4.36 6.72
N ARG A 73 -9.74 -3.41 7.64
CA ARG A 73 -10.13 -2.04 7.31
C ARG A 73 -9.12 -1.35 6.39
N ILE A 74 -7.82 -1.46 6.66
CA ILE A 74 -6.75 -0.95 5.78
C ILE A 74 -6.91 -1.53 4.36
N ARG A 75 -7.05 -2.86 4.24
CA ARG A 75 -7.15 -3.56 2.94
C ARG A 75 -8.39 -3.19 2.13
N HIS A 76 -9.44 -2.70 2.79
CA HIS A 76 -10.73 -2.34 2.17
C HIS A 76 -11.00 -0.82 2.15
N THR A 77 -9.98 0.01 2.40
CA THR A 77 -10.12 1.47 2.35
C THR A 77 -10.09 1.97 0.90
N HIS A 78 -9.12 1.49 0.13
CA HIS A 78 -8.82 1.97 -1.20
C HIS A 78 -9.03 0.89 -2.26
N GLY A 79 -9.40 1.33 -3.45
CA GLY A 79 -9.36 0.49 -4.63
C GLY A 79 -7.92 0.33 -5.13
N ARG A 80 -7.76 0.33 -6.45
CA ARG A 80 -6.44 0.23 -7.11
C ARG A 80 -6.30 1.20 -8.29
N GLY A 81 -7.08 2.29 -8.26
CA GLY A 81 -6.87 3.41 -9.17
C GLY A 81 -5.59 4.18 -8.84
N TYR A 82 -5.10 5.00 -9.76
CA TYR A 82 -3.84 5.72 -9.55
C TYR A 82 -3.81 6.58 -8.26
N PRO A 83 -4.84 7.38 -7.92
CA PRO A 83 -4.86 8.15 -6.67
C PRO A 83 -4.79 7.26 -5.42
N ASP A 84 -5.44 6.11 -5.47
CA ASP A 84 -5.48 5.12 -4.39
C ASP A 84 -4.11 4.47 -4.18
N LEU A 85 -3.41 4.14 -5.28
CA LEU A 85 -2.05 3.62 -5.23
C LEU A 85 -1.09 4.62 -4.59
N VAL A 86 -1.21 5.91 -4.93
CA VAL A 86 -0.36 6.97 -4.35
C VAL A 86 -0.64 7.14 -2.87
N ARG A 87 -1.91 7.22 -2.45
CA ARG A 87 -2.29 7.30 -1.02
C ARG A 87 -1.84 6.07 -0.25
N GLY A 88 -2.12 4.89 -0.79
CA GLY A 88 -1.73 3.61 -0.21
C GLY A 88 -0.21 3.49 -0.05
N PHE A 89 0.57 3.93 -1.05
CA PHE A 89 2.03 3.97 -0.98
C PHE A 89 2.57 4.99 0.03
N ARG A 90 1.82 6.06 0.32
CA ARG A 90 2.14 7.04 1.36
C ARG A 90 1.68 6.62 2.76
N GLY A 91 0.99 5.48 2.89
CA GLY A 91 0.43 5.05 4.17
C GLY A 91 -0.84 5.82 4.58
N GLU A 92 -1.49 6.50 3.63
CA GLU A 92 -2.70 7.29 3.87
C GLU A 92 -3.95 6.42 3.69
N PHE A 93 -4.59 6.00 4.80
CA PHE A 93 -5.78 5.14 4.82
C PHE A 93 -6.91 5.77 5.65
#